data_AF-A0A432QMB2-F1
#
_entry.id   AF-A0A432QMB2-F1
#
_cell.length_a   1.000
_cell.length_b   1.000
_cell.length_c   1.000
_cell.angle_alpha   90.00
_cell.angle_beta   90.00
_cell.angle_gamma   90.00
#
_symmetry.space_group_name_H-M   'P 1'
#
loop_
_entity.id
_entity.type
_entity.pdbx_description
1 polymer ?
#
loop_
_entity_poly.entity_id
_entity_poly.type
_entity_poly.pdbx_seq_one_letter_code
_entity_poly.pdbx_strand_id
1 'polypeptide(L)'
;EKDVYIAGVADQCIEGGNRFVGSTWPSTLGPDLLHQLSITTRRIGQEIGKLGYRGIFGCDFIVTPDNQVLFIEVNARKQGTTLEFCYTLEQMLPKGSPNLPELECHAVLHNSFPGNTVEPPIVPDPPLCWGTYNYKLRKQRKTNGYIPQALRERQSFARVARTELHKDYLVLEHVGSGLTVEPGTFLARVVATGKTGLDVQEGLNLGRKMIALTLEQ
;
A
#
# COMPACT_ATOMS: atom_id res chain seq x y z
N GLU A 1 20.31 -12.39 13.08
CA GLU A 1 19.89 -11.70 11.86
C GLU A 1 20.03 -10.20 12.05
N LYS A 2 20.62 -9.47 11.10
CA LYS A 2 20.76 -8.01 11.12
C LYS A 2 20.09 -7.35 9.92
N ASP A 3 19.85 -8.09 8.84
CA ASP A 3 19.36 -7.55 7.59
C ASP A 3 17.83 -7.48 7.62
N VAL A 4 17.32 -6.32 8.01
CA VAL A 4 15.90 -5.97 7.92
C VAL A 4 15.78 -4.65 7.19
N TYR A 5 14.83 -4.57 6.26
CA TYR A 5 14.55 -3.39 5.46
C TYR A 5 13.14 -2.89 5.78
N ILE A 6 13.00 -1.63 6.20
CA ILE A 6 11.70 -1.01 6.44
C ILE A 6 11.28 -0.20 5.22
N ALA A 7 10.29 -0.70 4.47
CA ALA A 7 9.79 -0.01 3.27
C ALA A 7 8.98 1.26 3.60
N GLY A 8 8.31 1.28 4.76
CA GLY A 8 7.55 2.41 5.26
C GLY A 8 6.35 1.98 6.11
N VAL A 9 5.63 2.97 6.65
CA VAL A 9 4.43 2.79 7.47
C VAL A 9 3.25 3.43 6.75
N ALA A 10 2.18 2.67 6.52
CA ALA A 10 0.94 3.14 5.90
C ALA A 10 -0.23 2.97 6.88
N ASP A 11 -1.16 3.91 6.86
CA ASP A 11 -2.36 3.85 7.69
C ASP A 11 -3.39 2.91 7.04
N GLN A 12 -3.93 1.96 7.81
CA GLN A 12 -5.01 1.09 7.35
C GLN A 12 -6.37 1.79 7.50
N CYS A 13 -7.15 1.80 6.42
CA CYS A 13 -8.53 2.28 6.44
C CYS A 13 -9.47 1.13 6.82
N ILE A 14 -10.11 1.24 7.98
CA ILE A 14 -11.06 0.25 8.51
C ILE A 14 -12.49 0.82 8.52
N GLU A 15 -13.45 0.12 7.93
CA GLU A 15 -14.88 0.46 8.00
C GLU A 15 -15.62 -0.52 8.92
N GLY A 16 -16.61 -0.03 9.68
CA GLY A 16 -17.51 -0.90 10.46
C GLY A 16 -16.82 -1.73 11.54
N GLY A 17 -15.67 -1.26 12.05
CA GLY A 17 -14.95 -1.85 13.19
C GLY A 17 -13.89 -2.90 12.84
N ASN A 18 -14.05 -3.67 11.75
CA ASN A 18 -13.12 -4.75 11.43
C ASN A 18 -12.88 -4.98 9.93
N ARG A 19 -13.42 -4.13 9.05
CA ARG A 19 -13.29 -4.32 7.61
C ARG A 19 -12.17 -3.46 7.04
N PHE A 20 -11.06 -4.10 6.68
CA PHE A 20 -10.05 -3.46 5.86
C PHE A 20 -10.61 -3.09 4.48
N VAL A 21 -10.55 -1.80 4.15
CA VAL A 21 -10.99 -1.26 2.86
C VAL A 21 -9.85 -0.62 2.07
N GLY A 22 -8.62 -0.61 2.57
CA GLY A 22 -7.47 -0.04 1.86
C GLY A 22 -6.50 0.63 2.82
N SER A 23 -5.54 1.37 2.28
CA SER A 23 -4.52 2.06 3.05
C SER A 23 -4.15 3.40 2.43
N THR A 24 -3.60 4.30 3.24
CA THR A 24 -3.03 5.58 2.80
C THR A 24 -1.60 5.73 3.29
N TRP A 25 -0.78 6.41 2.49
CA TRP A 25 0.61 6.68 2.81
C TRP A 25 1.02 8.10 2.36
N PRO A 26 1.91 8.79 3.10
CA PRO A 26 2.53 8.36 4.36
C PRO A 26 1.52 8.27 5.50
N SER A 27 1.89 7.54 6.55
CA SER A 27 1.12 7.53 7.80
C SER A 27 1.04 8.95 8.38
N THR A 28 -0.09 9.27 9.00
CA THR A 28 -0.37 10.54 9.68
C THR A 28 0.20 10.61 11.10
N LEU A 29 0.81 9.53 11.59
CA LEU A 29 1.40 9.46 12.92
C LEU A 29 2.63 10.38 13.06
N GLY A 30 2.86 10.84 14.28
CA GLY A 30 4.02 11.66 14.61
C GLY A 30 5.36 10.88 14.54
N PRO A 31 6.50 11.58 14.42
CA PRO A 31 7.82 10.98 14.29
C PRO A 31 8.15 9.91 15.35
N ASP A 32 7.83 10.15 16.61
CA ASP A 32 8.17 9.24 17.71
C ASP A 32 7.47 7.88 17.56
N LEU A 33 6.19 7.91 17.17
CA LEU A 33 5.40 6.71 16.92
C LEU A 33 5.92 5.95 15.70
N LEU A 34 6.26 6.65 14.61
CA LEU A 34 6.84 6.04 13.42
C LEU A 34 8.18 5.35 13.74
N HIS A 35 9.03 5.96 14.56
CA HIS A 35 10.24 5.33 15.05
C HIS A 35 9.95 4.11 15.92
N GLN A 36 9.00 4.20 16.86
CA GLN A 36 8.63 3.08 17.71
C GLN A 36 8.10 1.88 16.90
N LEU A 37 7.22 2.12 15.93
CA LEU A 37 6.70 1.11 15.01
C LEU A 37 7.83 0.48 14.18
N SER A 38 8.73 1.29 13.64
CA SER A 38 9.86 0.82 12.83
C SER A 38 10.85 -0.01 13.63
N ILE A 39 11.19 0.41 14.85
CA ILE A 39 12.06 -0.35 15.77
C ILE A 39 11.41 -1.67 16.15
N THR A 40 10.12 -1.67 16.47
CA THR A 40 9.39 -2.88 16.84
C THR A 40 9.31 -3.86 15.67
N THR A 41 8.96 -3.37 14.48
CA THR A 41 8.93 -4.15 13.24
C THR A 41 10.32 -4.72 12.93
N ARG A 42 11.39 -3.94 13.10
CA ARG A 42 12.77 -4.40 12.92
C ARG A 42 13.13 -5.52 13.87
N ARG A 43 12.80 -5.41 15.16
CA ARG A 43 13.03 -6.47 16.16
C ARG A 43 12.29 -7.75 15.78
N ILE A 44 11.01 -7.64 15.39
CA ILE A 44 10.22 -8.78 14.91
C ILE A 44 10.90 -9.44 13.70
N GLY A 45 11.30 -8.64 12.71
CA GLY A 45 12.03 -9.10 11.53
C GLY A 45 13.32 -9.85 11.87
N GLN A 46 14.08 -9.35 12.85
CA GLN A 46 15.29 -10.01 13.32
C GLN A 46 15.01 -11.35 13.99
N GLU A 47 13.93 -11.46 14.79
CA GLU A 47 13.55 -12.73 15.43
C GLU A 47 13.06 -13.77 14.40
N ILE A 48 12.13 -13.41 13.51
CA ILE A 48 11.67 -14.36 12.48
C ILE A 48 12.79 -14.72 11.51
N GLY A 49 13.72 -13.79 11.27
CA GLY A 49 14.93 -14.05 10.48
C GLY A 49 15.87 -15.05 11.13
N LYS A 50 16.02 -15.05 12.47
CA LYS A 50 16.77 -16.11 13.19
C LYS A 50 16.11 -17.48 13.05
N LEU A 51 14.79 -17.53 12.86
CA LEU A 51 14.03 -18.76 12.58
C LEU A 51 14.11 -19.21 11.11
N GLY A 52 14.84 -18.47 10.26
CA GLY A 52 15.07 -18.80 8.85
C GLY A 52 14.13 -18.12 7.87
N TYR A 53 13.26 -17.21 8.31
CA TYR A 53 12.38 -16.49 7.39
C TYR A 53 13.18 -15.55 6.47
N ARG A 54 12.94 -15.64 5.15
CA ARG A 54 13.51 -14.76 4.14
C ARG A 54 12.39 -14.31 3.20
N GLY A 55 12.10 -13.01 3.22
CA GLY A 55 11.11 -12.42 2.32
C GLY A 55 10.42 -11.21 2.92
N ILE A 56 9.34 -10.79 2.28
CA ILE A 56 8.56 -9.62 2.68
C ILE A 56 7.57 -10.00 3.77
N PHE A 57 7.48 -9.20 4.82
CA PHE A 57 6.45 -9.33 5.85
C PHE A 57 5.88 -7.96 6.21
N GLY A 58 4.66 -7.95 6.73
CA GLY A 58 4.04 -6.79 7.35
C GLY A 58 3.76 -7.02 8.82
N CYS A 59 3.73 -5.95 9.60
CA CYS A 59 3.28 -5.97 10.99
C CYS A 59 2.11 -5.01 11.13
N ASP A 60 1.04 -5.50 11.75
CA ASP A 60 -0.16 -4.71 12.00
C ASP A 60 -0.16 -4.26 13.46
N PHE A 61 -0.49 -2.98 13.66
CA PHE A 61 -0.49 -2.33 14.97
C PHE A 61 -1.77 -1.51 15.14
N ILE A 62 -2.21 -1.37 16.39
CA ILE A 62 -3.17 -0.36 16.80
C ILE A 62 -2.41 0.72 17.56
N VAL A 63 -2.58 1.97 17.15
CA VAL A 63 -2.15 3.13 17.95
C VAL A 63 -3.38 3.72 18.62
N THR A 64 -3.38 3.74 19.94
CA THR A 64 -4.50 4.26 20.74
C THR A 64 -4.48 5.80 20.78
N PRO A 65 -5.59 6.46 21.18
CA PRO A 65 -5.63 7.92 21.31
C PRO A 65 -4.61 8.52 22.29
N ASP A 66 -4.14 7.73 23.27
CA ASP A 66 -3.09 8.08 24.22
C ASP A 66 -1.69 7.64 23.74
N ASN A 67 -1.52 7.39 22.43
CA ASN A 67 -0.26 7.04 21.79
C ASN A 67 0.37 5.72 22.26
N GLN A 68 -0.42 4.78 22.77
CA GLN A 68 0.07 3.42 23.04
C GLN A 68 0.10 2.60 21.75
N VAL A 69 1.21 1.92 21.51
CA VAL A 69 1.39 1.02 20.37
C VAL A 69 1.09 -0.40 20.81
N LEU A 70 0.02 -0.99 20.26
CA LEU A 70 -0.41 -2.36 20.50
C LEU A 70 -0.11 -3.19 19.25
N PHE A 71 0.79 -4.16 19.37
CA PHE A 71 1.08 -5.11 18.30
C PHE A 71 -0.08 -6.11 18.13
N ILE A 72 -0.46 -6.41 16.89
CA ILE A 72 -1.58 -7.30 16.57
C ILE A 72 -1.08 -8.59 15.93
N GLU A 73 -0.44 -8.51 14.76
CA GLU A 73 -0.02 -9.69 14.01
C GLU A 73 1.19 -9.45 13.09
N VAL A 74 1.85 -10.55 12.72
CA VAL A 74 2.83 -10.60 11.62
C VAL A 74 2.19 -11.27 10.42
N ASN A 75 2.18 -10.58 9.29
CA ASN A 75 1.80 -11.12 8.00
C ASN A 75 3.06 -11.50 7.22
N ALA A 76 3.51 -12.75 7.30
CA ALA A 76 4.71 -13.28 6.62
C ALA A 76 4.46 -13.53 5.11
N ARG A 77 4.08 -12.47 4.39
CA ARG A 77 3.78 -12.46 2.95
C ARG A 77 3.74 -11.03 2.42
N LYS A 78 3.75 -10.90 1.09
CA LYS A 78 3.42 -9.65 0.39
C LYS A 78 2.02 -9.15 0.79
N GLN A 79 1.91 -7.84 0.96
CA GLN A 79 0.67 -7.15 1.29
C GLN A 79 0.03 -6.56 0.02
N GLY A 80 -1.25 -6.20 0.09
CA GLY A 80 -1.96 -5.60 -1.05
C GLY A 80 -1.31 -4.31 -1.54
N THR A 81 -0.56 -3.62 -0.68
CA THR A 81 0.12 -2.34 -0.92
C THR A 81 1.60 -2.48 -1.34
N THR A 82 2.11 -3.71 -1.52
CA THR A 82 3.52 -3.93 -1.87
C THR A 82 3.89 -3.23 -3.19
N LEU A 83 2.97 -3.19 -4.16
CA LEU A 83 3.22 -2.57 -5.45
C LEU A 83 3.30 -1.03 -5.37
N GLU A 84 2.42 -0.40 -4.58
CA GLU A 84 2.47 1.04 -4.32
C GLU A 84 3.77 1.46 -3.64
N PHE A 85 4.26 0.65 -2.70
CA PHE A 85 5.59 0.86 -2.12
C PHE A 85 6.68 0.72 -3.18
N CYS A 86 6.61 -0.27 -4.07
CA CYS A 86 7.60 -0.41 -5.14
C CYS A 86 7.68 0.85 -6.00
N TYR A 87 6.54 1.40 -6.43
CA TYR A 87 6.54 2.62 -7.25
C TYR A 87 6.97 3.86 -6.47
N THR A 88 6.59 3.96 -5.21
CA THR A 88 7.02 5.05 -4.31
C THR A 88 8.53 5.06 -4.14
N LEU A 89 9.12 3.91 -3.82
CA LEU A 89 10.56 3.78 -3.60
C LEU A 89 11.36 4.11 -4.86
N GLU A 90 10.86 3.78 -6.05
CA GLU A 90 11.49 4.19 -7.32
C GLU A 90 11.59 5.71 -7.49
N GLN A 91 10.70 6.48 -6.87
CA GLN A 91 10.73 7.95 -6.94
C GLN A 91 11.52 8.59 -5.80
N MET A 92 11.71 7.87 -4.69
CA MET A 92 12.37 8.38 -3.49
C MET A 92 13.85 8.01 -3.41
N LEU A 93 14.21 6.81 -3.86
CA LEU A 93 15.56 6.29 -3.69
C LEU A 93 16.47 6.67 -4.86
N PRO A 94 17.80 6.71 -4.65
CA PRO A 94 18.76 6.91 -5.72
C PRO A 94 18.55 5.92 -6.88
N LYS A 95 18.74 6.40 -8.12
CA LYS A 95 18.63 5.55 -9.32
C LYS A 95 19.56 4.34 -9.19
N GLY A 96 19.00 3.16 -9.43
CA GLY A 96 19.72 1.89 -9.33
C GLY A 96 19.63 1.23 -7.95
N SER A 97 19.00 1.86 -6.95
CA SER A 97 18.68 1.18 -5.69
C SER A 97 17.75 -0.02 -5.95
N PRO A 98 17.95 -1.16 -5.25
CA PRO A 98 17.10 -2.32 -5.42
C PRO A 98 15.68 -2.07 -4.91
N ASN A 99 14.68 -2.66 -5.58
CA ASN A 99 13.28 -2.58 -5.16
C ASN A 99 12.87 -3.82 -4.33
N LEU A 100 11.69 -3.82 -3.71
CA LEU A 100 11.25 -4.87 -2.78
C LEU A 100 11.33 -6.30 -3.37
N PRO A 101 10.95 -6.57 -4.63
CA PRO A 101 11.09 -7.91 -5.21
C PRO A 101 12.55 -8.35 -5.37
N GLU A 102 13.45 -7.41 -5.67
CA GLU A 102 14.89 -7.67 -5.79
C GLU A 102 15.50 -7.95 -4.42
N LEU A 103 15.14 -7.16 -3.40
CA LEU A 103 15.52 -7.40 -2.00
C LEU A 103 15.07 -8.79 -1.53
N GLU A 104 13.81 -9.17 -1.82
CA GLU A 104 13.26 -10.49 -1.50
C GLU A 104 14.05 -11.61 -2.19
N CYS A 105 14.28 -11.48 -3.49
CA CYS A 105 15.04 -12.46 -4.27
C CYS A 105 16.44 -12.66 -3.69
N HIS A 106 17.14 -11.56 -3.39
CA HIS A 106 18.50 -11.61 -2.84
C HIS A 106 18.53 -12.21 -1.43
N ALA A 107 17.56 -11.86 -0.57
CA ALA A 107 17.44 -12.41 0.77
C ALA A 107 17.20 -13.93 0.73
N VAL A 108 16.39 -14.42 -0.20
CA VAL A 108 16.08 -15.85 -0.37
C VAL A 108 17.26 -16.62 -0.96
N LEU A 109 17.87 -16.11 -2.04
CA LEU A 109 18.90 -16.83 -2.77
C LEU A 109 20.29 -16.70 -2.15
N HIS A 110 20.57 -15.58 -1.48
CA HIS A 110 21.92 -15.21 -1.03
C HIS A 110 22.00 -14.85 0.44
N ASN A 111 20.90 -14.95 1.20
CA ASN A 111 20.86 -14.66 2.63
C ASN A 111 21.43 -13.26 2.97
N SER A 112 21.20 -12.29 2.08
CA SER A 112 21.75 -10.93 2.15
C SER A 112 20.94 -10.00 1.26
N PHE A 113 21.00 -8.69 1.50
CA PHE A 113 20.53 -7.69 0.54
C PHE A 113 21.63 -7.28 -0.44
N PRO A 114 21.27 -6.72 -1.62
CA PRO A 114 22.24 -6.15 -2.55
C PRO A 114 23.10 -5.04 -1.90
N GLY A 115 24.37 -4.92 -2.28
CA GLY A 115 25.32 -4.01 -1.64
C GLY A 115 24.99 -2.51 -1.80
N ASN A 116 24.14 -2.16 -2.75
CA ASN A 116 23.64 -0.81 -3.01
C ASN A 116 22.24 -0.56 -2.41
N THR A 117 21.81 -1.37 -1.44
CA THR A 117 20.53 -1.19 -0.74
C THR A 117 20.52 0.14 0.02
N VAL A 118 19.46 0.92 -0.18
CA VAL A 118 19.19 2.16 0.55
C VAL A 118 17.79 2.07 1.16
N GLU A 119 17.72 2.14 2.49
CA GLU A 119 16.43 2.21 3.20
C GLU A 119 15.88 3.65 3.15
N PRO A 120 14.57 3.85 2.90
CA PRO A 120 13.96 5.16 2.99
C PRO A 120 13.98 5.69 4.44
N PRO A 121 13.87 7.02 4.64
CA PRO A 121 13.72 7.58 5.97
C PRO A 121 12.42 7.11 6.64
N ILE A 122 12.48 6.85 7.95
CA ILE A 122 11.32 6.45 8.78
C ILE A 122 10.22 7.51 8.76
N VAL A 123 10.62 8.78 8.78
CA VAL A 123 9.75 9.93 8.62
C VAL A 123 9.99 10.48 7.21
N PRO A 124 9.21 10.05 6.21
CA PRO A 124 9.43 10.46 4.83
C PRO A 124 8.94 11.90 4.60
N ASP A 125 9.65 12.61 3.73
CA ASP A 125 9.16 13.80 3.03
C ASP A 125 8.97 13.43 1.54
N PRO A 126 7.84 12.80 1.18
CA PRO A 126 7.76 12.11 -0.08
C PRO A 126 7.33 13.02 -1.23
N PRO A 127 7.79 12.75 -2.46
CA PRO A 127 7.41 13.54 -3.64
C PRO A 127 5.94 13.34 -4.05
N LEU A 128 5.25 12.36 -3.45
CA LEU A 128 3.84 12.02 -3.65
C LEU A 128 3.25 11.35 -2.40
N CYS A 129 1.94 11.41 -2.25
CA CYS A 129 1.14 10.57 -1.37
C CYS A 129 0.37 9.54 -2.21
N TRP A 130 0.03 8.39 -1.63
CA TRP A 130 -0.83 7.42 -2.29
C TRP A 130 -1.88 6.84 -1.35
N GLY A 131 -2.94 6.31 -1.93
CA GLY A 131 -3.99 5.63 -1.20
C GLY A 131 -4.65 4.57 -2.06
N THR A 132 -5.25 3.58 -1.40
CA THR A 132 -5.96 2.48 -2.04
C THR A 132 -7.35 2.33 -1.46
N TYR A 133 -8.29 1.85 -2.26
CA TYR A 133 -9.61 1.45 -1.79
C TYR A 133 -10.07 0.16 -2.47
N ASN A 134 -10.34 -0.87 -1.68
CA ASN A 134 -10.86 -2.15 -2.09
C ASN A 134 -12.39 -2.14 -1.99
N TYR A 135 -13.05 -2.07 -3.14
CA TYR A 135 -14.51 -2.07 -3.18
C TYR A 135 -15.04 -3.48 -3.04
N LYS A 136 -15.64 -3.81 -1.90
CA LYS A 136 -16.34 -5.08 -1.67
C LYS A 136 -17.86 -4.87 -1.63
N LEU A 137 -18.60 -5.66 -2.39
CA LEU A 137 -20.05 -5.54 -2.44
C LEU A 137 -20.71 -5.93 -1.12
N ARG A 138 -21.75 -5.19 -0.74
CA ARG A 138 -22.55 -5.47 0.47
C ARG A 138 -23.85 -6.19 0.18
N LYS A 139 -24.31 -6.12 -1.06
CA LYS A 139 -25.55 -6.73 -1.56
C LYS A 139 -25.26 -7.23 -2.97
N GLN A 140 -26.01 -8.25 -3.40
CA GLN A 140 -25.92 -8.73 -4.77
C GLN A 140 -26.20 -7.57 -5.73
N ARG A 141 -25.39 -7.47 -6.79
CA ARG A 141 -25.51 -6.46 -7.84
C ARG A 141 -25.16 -7.06 -9.18
N LYS A 142 -25.66 -6.46 -10.25
CA LYS A 142 -25.23 -6.77 -11.60
C LYS A 142 -24.34 -5.64 -12.13
N THR A 143 -23.22 -6.01 -12.75
CA THR A 143 -22.34 -5.05 -13.42
C THR A 143 -22.82 -4.84 -14.85
N ASN A 144 -22.97 -3.59 -15.28
CA ASN A 144 -23.38 -3.23 -16.64
C ASN A 144 -22.45 -2.19 -17.30
N GLY A 145 -21.66 -1.46 -16.51
CA GLY A 145 -20.70 -0.50 -17.03
C GLY A 145 -19.36 -1.15 -17.38
N TYR A 146 -18.66 -0.54 -18.34
CA TYR A 146 -17.29 -0.91 -18.68
C TYR A 146 -16.31 0.10 -18.09
N ILE A 147 -15.29 -0.39 -17.39
CA ILE A 147 -14.13 0.39 -16.97
C ILE A 147 -12.96 -0.11 -17.81
N PRO A 148 -12.22 0.75 -18.53
CA PRO A 148 -11.01 0.33 -19.21
C PRO A 148 -9.94 -0.09 -18.19
N GLN A 149 -9.26 -1.21 -18.45
CA GLN A 149 -8.14 -1.62 -17.61
C GLN A 149 -7.00 -0.60 -17.72
N ALA A 150 -6.60 -0.02 -16.59
CA ALA A 150 -5.48 0.91 -16.56
C ALA A 150 -4.15 0.14 -16.46
N LEU A 151 -3.27 0.32 -17.46
CA LEU A 151 -1.92 -0.25 -17.49
C LEU A 151 -0.83 0.79 -17.16
N ARG A 152 -1.23 1.91 -16.54
CA ARG A 152 -0.39 3.11 -16.37
C ARG A 152 -0.08 3.45 -14.91
N GLU A 153 -0.19 2.48 -14.01
CA GLU A 153 0.00 2.69 -12.56
C GLU A 153 1.39 3.23 -12.22
N ARG A 154 2.45 2.55 -12.68
CA ARG A 154 3.83 3.03 -12.50
C ARG A 154 4.05 4.44 -13.06
N GLN A 155 3.46 4.73 -14.22
CA GLN A 155 3.56 6.06 -14.85
C GLN A 155 2.80 7.12 -14.04
N SER A 156 1.63 6.78 -13.48
CA SER A 156 0.85 7.66 -12.59
C SER A 156 1.71 8.15 -11.43
N PHE A 157 2.35 7.21 -10.71
CA PHE A 157 3.26 7.52 -9.60
C PHE A 157 4.40 8.45 -10.06
N ALA A 158 5.09 8.10 -11.14
CA ALA A 158 6.21 8.89 -11.65
C ALA A 158 5.80 10.32 -12.06
N ARG A 159 4.65 10.47 -12.73
CA ARG A 159 4.16 11.78 -13.20
C ARG A 159 3.73 12.68 -12.04
N VAL A 160 3.07 12.11 -11.02
CA VAL A 160 2.74 12.87 -9.81
C VAL A 160 4.01 13.24 -9.04
N ALA A 161 4.96 12.31 -8.87
CA ALA A 161 6.24 12.60 -8.19
C ALA A 161 7.00 13.75 -8.86
N ARG A 162 7.06 13.75 -10.19
CA ARG A 162 7.74 14.78 -11.02
C ARG A 162 6.93 16.07 -11.19
N THR A 163 5.74 16.16 -10.59
CA THR A 163 4.85 17.33 -10.71
C THR A 163 4.36 17.58 -12.14
N GLU A 164 4.42 16.56 -13.01
CA GLU A 164 3.77 16.58 -14.34
C GLU A 164 2.25 16.43 -14.21
N LEU A 165 1.79 15.83 -13.11
CA LEU A 165 0.41 15.79 -12.66
C LEU A 165 0.33 16.24 -11.20
N HIS A 166 -0.74 16.95 -10.86
CA HIS A 166 -1.04 17.30 -9.47
C HIS A 166 -1.56 16.10 -8.67
N LYS A 167 -2.42 15.30 -9.31
CA LYS A 167 -3.00 14.06 -8.79
C LYS A 167 -3.50 13.19 -9.93
N ASP A 168 -3.67 11.90 -9.67
CA ASP A 168 -4.28 10.94 -10.59
C ASP A 168 -4.95 9.80 -9.80
N TYR A 169 -5.89 9.10 -10.42
CA TYR A 169 -6.49 7.90 -9.86
C TYR A 169 -6.78 6.88 -10.95
N LEU A 170 -6.70 5.61 -10.58
CA LEU A 170 -6.91 4.47 -11.46
C LEU A 170 -7.89 3.51 -10.78
N VAL A 171 -8.78 2.94 -11.60
CA VAL A 171 -9.59 1.79 -11.18
C VAL A 171 -8.95 0.55 -11.79
N LEU A 172 -8.58 -0.38 -10.93
CA LEU A 172 -7.82 -1.58 -11.23
C LEU A 172 -8.63 -2.82 -10.81
N GLU A 173 -8.22 -3.98 -11.34
CA GLU A 173 -8.67 -5.29 -10.86
C GLU A 173 -10.21 -5.45 -10.82
N HIS A 174 -10.93 -4.81 -11.73
CA HIS A 174 -12.39 -4.86 -11.74
C HIS A 174 -12.92 -6.17 -12.35
N VAL A 175 -14.02 -6.70 -11.84
CA VAL A 175 -14.62 -7.98 -12.29
C VAL A 175 -15.16 -7.95 -13.73
N GLY A 176 -15.38 -6.78 -14.31
CA GLY A 176 -15.91 -6.62 -15.68
C GLY A 176 -17.42 -6.36 -15.73
N SER A 177 -18.02 -6.47 -16.92
CA SER A 177 -19.43 -6.15 -17.20
C SER A 177 -20.25 -7.40 -17.53
N GLY A 178 -21.57 -7.32 -17.30
CA GLY A 178 -22.54 -8.37 -17.56
C GLY A 178 -22.60 -9.48 -16.51
N LEU A 179 -22.03 -9.25 -15.32
CA LEU A 179 -21.91 -10.27 -14.28
C LEU A 179 -22.84 -10.00 -13.10
N THR A 180 -23.47 -11.05 -12.58
CA THR A 180 -24.09 -11.02 -11.25
C THR A 180 -23.02 -11.29 -10.21
N VAL A 181 -22.86 -10.35 -9.27
CA VAL A 181 -21.79 -10.37 -8.27
C VAL A 181 -22.40 -10.45 -6.87
N GLU A 182 -21.96 -11.45 -6.10
CA GLU A 182 -22.49 -11.74 -4.77
C GLU A 182 -21.93 -10.83 -3.67
N PRO A 183 -22.66 -10.64 -2.54
CA PRO A 183 -22.14 -9.94 -1.37
C PRO A 183 -20.81 -10.52 -0.88
N GLY A 184 -19.91 -9.67 -0.40
CA GLY A 184 -18.57 -10.03 0.07
C GLY A 184 -17.52 -10.11 -1.05
N THR A 185 -17.95 -10.20 -2.31
CA THR A 185 -17.05 -10.24 -3.47
C THR A 185 -16.30 -8.91 -3.63
N PHE A 186 -15.01 -9.02 -3.92
CA PHE A 186 -14.19 -7.90 -4.36
C PHE A 186 -14.60 -7.51 -5.78
N LEU A 187 -15.02 -6.27 -5.94
CA LEU A 187 -15.57 -5.75 -7.19
C LEU A 187 -14.51 -5.07 -8.05
N ALA A 188 -13.69 -4.23 -7.41
CA ALA A 188 -12.64 -3.44 -8.03
C ALA A 188 -11.77 -2.80 -6.93
N ARG A 189 -10.60 -2.32 -7.33
CA ARG A 189 -9.71 -1.50 -6.50
C ARG A 189 -9.54 -0.13 -7.11
N VAL A 190 -9.44 0.88 -6.25
CA VAL A 190 -9.00 2.22 -6.63
C VAL A 190 -7.60 2.43 -6.09
N VAL A 191 -6.71 2.98 -6.90
CA VAL A 191 -5.41 3.51 -6.47
C VAL A 191 -5.41 4.99 -6.81
N ALA A 192 -5.08 5.83 -5.84
CA ALA A 192 -5.00 7.28 -6.01
C ALA A 192 -3.61 7.78 -5.60
N THR A 193 -3.10 8.75 -6.34
CA THR A 193 -1.84 9.43 -6.09
C THR A 193 -2.05 10.94 -6.10
N GLY A 194 -1.38 11.68 -5.24
CA GLY A 194 -1.51 13.13 -5.16
C GLY A 194 -0.33 13.78 -4.45
N LYS A 195 -0.30 15.12 -4.40
CA LYS A 195 0.71 15.86 -3.63
C LYS A 195 0.42 15.90 -2.14
N THR A 196 -0.84 15.68 -1.76
CA THR A 196 -1.29 15.70 -0.37
C THR A 196 -2.24 14.53 -0.09
N GLY A 197 -2.46 14.23 1.20
CA GLY A 197 -3.49 13.27 1.62
C GLY A 197 -4.91 13.67 1.16
N LEU A 198 -5.19 14.97 1.05
CA LEU A 198 -6.47 15.47 0.52
C LEU A 198 -6.64 15.12 -0.96
N ASP A 199 -5.61 15.31 -1.77
CA ASP A 199 -5.62 14.94 -3.19
C ASP A 199 -5.87 13.44 -3.39
N VAL A 200 -5.22 12.62 -2.56
CA VAL A 200 -5.44 11.16 -2.54
C VAL A 200 -6.89 10.84 -2.20
N GLN A 201 -7.44 11.47 -1.15
CA GLN A 201 -8.82 11.22 -0.72
C GLN A 201 -9.85 11.59 -1.80
N GLU A 202 -9.61 12.70 -2.52
CA GLU A 202 -10.43 13.08 -3.67
C GLU A 202 -10.36 12.04 -4.80
N GLY A 203 -9.16 11.57 -5.15
CA GLY A 203 -8.96 10.52 -6.14
C GLY A 203 -9.68 9.21 -5.77
N LEU A 204 -9.57 8.79 -4.52
CA LEU A 204 -10.29 7.62 -4.00
C LEU A 204 -11.81 7.79 -4.12
N ASN A 205 -12.34 8.98 -3.80
CA ASN A 205 -13.76 9.27 -3.91
C ASN A 205 -14.24 9.26 -5.36
N LEU A 206 -13.46 9.80 -6.30
CA LEU A 206 -13.78 9.77 -7.72
C LEU A 206 -13.77 8.33 -8.28
N GLY A 207 -12.75 7.53 -7.96
CA GLY A 207 -12.70 6.13 -8.37
C GLY A 207 -13.88 5.31 -7.83
N ARG A 208 -14.26 5.52 -6.56
CA ARG A 208 -15.44 4.86 -5.95
C ARG A 208 -16.74 5.25 -6.65
N LYS A 209 -16.91 6.52 -7.01
CA LYS A 209 -18.06 7.00 -7.80
C LYS A 209 -18.08 6.36 -9.18
N MET A 210 -16.94 6.26 -9.85
CA MET A 210 -16.83 5.62 -11.17
C MET A 210 -17.21 4.14 -11.11
N ILE A 211 -16.76 3.41 -10.08
CA ILE A 211 -17.19 2.01 -9.86
C ILE A 211 -18.71 1.95 -9.63
N ALA A 212 -19.27 2.83 -8.79
CA ALA A 212 -20.71 2.83 -8.50
C ALA A 212 -21.57 3.06 -9.76
N LEU A 213 -21.10 3.87 -10.71
CA LEU A 213 -21.77 4.10 -12.00
C LEU A 213 -21.82 2.86 -12.90
N THR A 214 -21.02 1.82 -12.61
CA THR A 214 -21.02 0.56 -13.39
C THR A 214 -21.99 -0.49 -12.88
N LEU A 215 -22.62 -0.25 -11.73
CA LEU A 215 -23.60 -1.15 -11.13
C LEU A 215 -25.02 -0.79 -11.60
N GLU A 216 -25.84 -1.80 -11.88
CA GLU A 216 -27.29 -1.61 -12.01
C GLU A 216 -27.85 -1.01 -10.72
N GLN A 217 -28.76 -0.02 -10.85
CA GLN A 217 -29.41 0.66 -9.73
C GLN A 217 -30.36 -0.27 -8.98
#